data_AF-A0A2E8S1L7-F1
#
_entry.id   AF-A0A2E8S1L7-F1
#
_cell.length_a   1.000
_cell.length_b   1.000
_cell.length_c   1.000
_cell.angle_alpha   90.00
_cell.angle_beta   90.00
_cell.angle_gamma   90.00
#
_symmetry.space_group_name_H-M   'P 1'
#
loop_
_entity.id
_entity.type
_entity.pdbx_description
1 polymer ?
#
loop_
_entity_poly.entity_id
_entity_poly.type
_entity_poly.pdbx_seq_one_letter_code
_entity_poly.pdbx_strand_id
1 'polypeptide(L)'
;MPAVVRTLDRVVRALFEPVLKGSGKRDWRVVNWDGEQGLTLVLERDGDVILVEFEERNDAKDCFVRTNRFNVNARLTFDRDRPLSDRQRHLVEKVVEVVAAREHRLPAEARPDAQRRADLREIVVDRMLMPEGDGQYYLNPYAGCTIGCPFCYVVGRADLSRQLDGQPEIEWGRYVDVKINAAEVLAEEVKRYPPGIVRMSPILTDPYQPAESRYHITRQVLEVFAETDFIPVVLTRAPRILDDLDVLTRCRVAGVGFSIPTDDDGVRKLFEPGADPVDERFEALAKCHEAGLRTFGVVQPMLPMNPASMVEKMGPYIRAVRIDRMHEMERNHPLYQRASLESAADTDFFDRTEAELLAGFQSHGVPTHELDDLSDIMGD
;
A
#
# COMPACT_ATOMS: atom_id res chain seq x y z
N MET A 1 20.61 -15.30 7.49
CA MET A 1 20.19 -16.71 7.24
C MET A 1 20.48 -16.98 5.75
N PRO A 2 20.49 -18.21 5.21
CA PRO A 2 20.57 -18.34 3.76
C PRO A 2 19.33 -17.68 3.15
N ALA A 3 19.52 -16.80 2.17
CA ALA A 3 18.42 -16.13 1.50
C ALA A 3 17.53 -17.16 0.77
N VAL A 4 16.21 -17.00 0.87
CA VAL A 4 15.25 -17.92 0.27
C VAL A 4 14.70 -17.31 -1.02
N VAL A 5 14.66 -18.11 -2.09
CA VAL A 5 13.98 -17.70 -3.33
C VAL A 5 12.48 -17.71 -3.07
N ARG A 6 11.85 -16.53 -3.18
CA ARG A 6 10.41 -16.42 -2.98
C ARG A 6 9.67 -17.18 -4.09
N THR A 7 8.70 -18.00 -3.73
CA THR A 7 7.97 -18.85 -4.69
C THR A 7 6.68 -18.23 -5.18
N LEU A 8 6.18 -17.20 -4.49
CA LEU A 8 4.94 -16.50 -4.80
C LEU A 8 4.80 -16.12 -6.28
N ASP A 9 5.79 -15.44 -6.85
CA ASP A 9 5.75 -14.99 -8.25
C ASP A 9 5.58 -16.17 -9.23
N ARG A 10 6.18 -17.32 -8.93
CA ARG A 10 6.01 -18.53 -9.73
C ARG A 10 4.58 -19.06 -9.66
N VAL A 11 3.98 -19.07 -8.46
CA VAL A 11 2.59 -19.53 -8.23
C VAL A 11 1.60 -18.62 -8.97
N VAL A 12 1.73 -17.31 -8.80
CA VAL A 12 0.82 -16.33 -9.41
C VAL A 12 0.98 -16.29 -10.93
N ARG A 13 2.22 -16.35 -11.45
CA ARG A 13 2.46 -16.45 -12.89
C ARG A 13 1.82 -17.71 -13.49
N ALA A 14 1.85 -18.84 -12.78
CA ALA A 14 1.20 -20.08 -13.25
C ALA A 14 -0.33 -19.97 -13.25
N LEU A 15 -0.92 -19.24 -12.30
CA LEU A 15 -2.35 -18.96 -12.24
C LEU A 15 -2.79 -18.12 -13.46
N PHE A 16 -2.09 -17.01 -13.71
CA PHE A 16 -2.45 -16.06 -14.76
C PHE A 16 -1.86 -16.37 -16.14
N GLU A 17 -1.07 -17.43 -16.30
CA GLU A 17 -0.34 -17.78 -17.53
C GLU A 17 -1.16 -17.59 -18.83
N PRO A 18 -2.42 -18.03 -18.95
CA PRO A 18 -3.18 -17.87 -20.19
C PRO A 18 -3.60 -16.42 -20.46
N VAL A 19 -3.89 -15.65 -19.41
CA VAL A 19 -4.14 -14.20 -19.52
C VAL A 19 -2.87 -13.53 -20.02
N LEU A 20 -1.73 -13.85 -19.42
CA LEU A 20 -0.43 -13.30 -19.80
C LEU A 20 -0.07 -13.63 -21.27
N LYS A 21 -0.29 -14.88 -21.73
CA LYS A 21 -0.10 -15.28 -23.14
C LYS A 21 -1.14 -14.70 -24.11
N GLY A 22 -2.26 -14.22 -23.57
CA GLY A 22 -3.33 -13.53 -24.28
C GLY A 22 -3.11 -12.03 -24.43
N SER A 23 -2.22 -11.44 -23.62
CA SER A 23 -1.88 -10.02 -23.63
C SER A 23 -1.46 -9.53 -25.02
N GLY A 24 -1.94 -8.36 -25.42
CA GLY A 24 -1.66 -7.76 -26.73
C GLY A 24 -2.50 -8.37 -27.87
N LYS A 25 -3.40 -9.31 -27.58
CA LYS A 25 -4.37 -9.85 -28.54
C LYS A 25 -5.75 -9.27 -28.24
N ARG A 26 -6.48 -8.80 -29.25
CA ARG A 26 -7.89 -8.34 -29.17
C ARG A 26 -8.10 -7.04 -28.38
N ASP A 27 -7.29 -6.02 -28.67
CA ASP A 27 -7.41 -4.64 -28.18
C ASP A 27 -7.25 -4.45 -26.66
N TRP A 28 -6.47 -5.31 -25.99
CA TRP A 28 -6.10 -5.11 -24.58
C TRP A 28 -4.70 -5.66 -24.29
N ARG A 29 -4.08 -5.17 -23.21
CA ARG A 29 -2.78 -5.65 -22.71
C ARG A 29 -2.82 -5.85 -21.21
N VAL A 30 -2.01 -6.78 -20.71
CA VAL A 30 -1.65 -6.86 -19.30
C VAL A 30 -0.56 -5.83 -19.04
N VAL A 31 -0.83 -4.88 -18.17
CA VAL A 31 0.13 -3.89 -17.68
C VAL A 31 0.99 -4.51 -16.57
N ASN A 32 0.34 -5.19 -15.62
CA ASN A 32 1.00 -5.79 -14.47
C ASN A 32 0.18 -6.95 -13.88
N TRP A 33 0.83 -7.77 -13.06
CA TRP A 33 0.21 -8.73 -12.15
C TRP A 33 1.00 -8.76 -10.85
N ASP A 34 0.31 -8.83 -9.72
CA ASP A 34 0.91 -8.88 -8.41
C ASP A 34 0.35 -10.05 -7.59
N GLY A 35 1.20 -10.55 -6.70
CA GLY A 35 0.83 -11.49 -5.64
C GLY A 35 1.12 -10.95 -4.24
N GLU A 36 1.90 -9.88 -4.07
CA GLU A 36 2.35 -9.39 -2.76
C GLU A 36 1.28 -8.62 -2.00
N GLN A 37 0.54 -7.75 -2.70
CA GLN A 37 -0.51 -6.94 -2.12
C GLN A 37 -1.89 -7.57 -2.36
N GLY A 38 -1.94 -8.90 -2.42
CA GLY A 38 -3.07 -9.69 -2.93
C GLY A 38 -2.86 -10.13 -4.37
N LEU A 39 -3.73 -11.04 -4.84
CA LEU A 39 -3.74 -11.49 -6.23
C LEU A 39 -4.40 -10.43 -7.11
N THR A 40 -3.64 -9.74 -7.94
CA THR A 40 -4.16 -8.67 -8.80
C THR A 40 -3.68 -8.77 -10.25
N LEU A 41 -4.48 -8.23 -11.16
CA LEU A 41 -4.15 -8.03 -12.57
C LEU A 41 -4.49 -6.59 -12.96
N VAL A 42 -3.53 -5.89 -13.56
CA VAL A 42 -3.73 -4.59 -14.17
C VAL A 42 -3.80 -4.79 -15.67
N LEU A 43 -4.94 -4.43 -16.25
CA LEU A 43 -5.24 -4.57 -17.68
C LEU A 43 -5.40 -3.19 -18.27
N GLU A 44 -4.99 -2.99 -19.50
CA GLU A 44 -5.26 -1.75 -20.24
C GLU A 44 -6.01 -2.07 -21.52
N ARG A 45 -7.05 -1.28 -21.79
CA ARG A 45 -7.90 -1.40 -22.98
C ARG A 45 -8.47 -0.03 -23.32
N ASP A 46 -8.33 0.37 -24.59
CA ASP A 46 -8.88 1.63 -25.10
C ASP A 46 -8.40 2.88 -24.31
N GLY A 47 -7.17 2.83 -23.76
CA GLY A 47 -6.59 3.88 -22.91
C GLY A 47 -7.02 3.82 -21.44
N ASP A 48 -8.03 3.02 -21.11
CA ASP A 48 -8.48 2.82 -19.74
C ASP A 48 -7.67 1.72 -19.05
N VAL A 49 -7.24 1.98 -17.81
CA VAL A 49 -6.51 1.02 -16.97
C VAL A 49 -7.44 0.42 -15.92
N ILE A 50 -7.64 -0.90 -16.00
CA ILE A 50 -8.56 -1.69 -15.17
C ILE A 50 -7.75 -2.51 -14.17
N LEU A 51 -8.00 -2.31 -12.89
CA LEU A 51 -7.49 -3.16 -11.81
C LEU A 51 -8.52 -4.27 -11.54
N VAL A 52 -8.06 -5.52 -11.54
CA VAL A 52 -8.84 -6.70 -11.16
C VAL A 52 -8.20 -7.31 -9.91
N GLU A 53 -8.96 -7.46 -8.84
CA GLU A 53 -8.50 -7.91 -7.53
C GLU A 53 -9.22 -9.21 -7.15
N PHE A 54 -8.45 -10.22 -6.74
CA PHE A 54 -8.95 -11.52 -6.27
C PHE A 54 -8.75 -11.60 -4.76
N GLU A 55 -9.81 -11.31 -4.02
CA GLU A 55 -9.83 -11.39 -2.57
C GLU A 55 -10.38 -12.74 -2.13
N GLU A 56 -9.93 -13.24 -0.98
CA GLU A 56 -10.45 -14.49 -0.43
C GLU A 56 -11.97 -14.47 -0.31
N ARG A 57 -12.61 -15.59 -0.64
CA ARG A 57 -14.06 -15.66 -0.75
C ARG A 57 -14.72 -15.34 0.59
N ASN A 58 -15.61 -14.35 0.55
CA ASN A 58 -16.48 -13.99 1.65
C ASN A 58 -17.88 -13.71 1.09
N ASP A 59 -18.81 -14.64 1.34
CA ASP A 59 -20.18 -14.56 0.81
C ASP A 59 -20.99 -13.41 1.42
N ALA A 60 -20.53 -12.78 2.51
CA ALA A 60 -21.15 -11.60 3.10
C ALA A 60 -20.71 -10.27 2.46
N LYS A 61 -19.61 -10.27 1.68
CA LYS A 61 -19.11 -9.07 0.99
C LYS A 61 -19.61 -9.03 -0.46
N ASP A 62 -20.07 -7.86 -0.90
CA ASP A 62 -20.37 -7.63 -2.31
C ASP A 62 -19.11 -7.74 -3.18
N CYS A 63 -19.28 -8.15 -4.43
CA CYS A 63 -18.20 -8.23 -5.40
C CYS A 63 -18.74 -8.25 -6.84
N PHE A 64 -17.86 -8.01 -7.81
CA PHE A 64 -18.21 -8.07 -9.24
C PHE A 64 -18.66 -9.47 -9.67
N VAL A 65 -17.88 -10.50 -9.30
CA VAL A 65 -18.19 -11.91 -9.57
C VAL A 65 -17.47 -12.80 -8.55
N ARG A 66 -17.94 -14.04 -8.34
CA ARG A 66 -17.30 -15.01 -7.44
C ARG A 66 -16.78 -16.22 -8.19
N THR A 67 -15.65 -16.75 -7.73
CA THR A 67 -15.17 -18.10 -8.05
C THR A 67 -15.35 -19.03 -6.84
N ASN A 68 -14.82 -20.25 -6.87
CA ASN A 68 -14.91 -21.10 -5.68
C ASN A 68 -14.03 -20.56 -4.54
N ARG A 69 -12.90 -19.91 -4.86
CA ARG A 69 -11.94 -19.40 -3.86
C ARG A 69 -11.95 -17.89 -3.67
N PHE A 70 -12.50 -17.11 -4.60
CA PHE A 70 -12.34 -15.66 -4.58
C PHE A 70 -13.63 -14.87 -4.77
N ASN A 71 -13.74 -13.76 -4.02
CA ASN A 71 -14.52 -12.61 -4.43
C ASN A 71 -13.65 -11.80 -5.41
N VAL A 72 -14.16 -11.53 -6.61
CA VAL A 72 -13.43 -10.76 -7.63
C VAL A 72 -14.02 -9.37 -7.72
N ASN A 73 -13.18 -8.35 -7.60
CA ASN A 73 -13.53 -6.95 -7.77
C ASN A 73 -12.80 -6.38 -8.98
N ALA A 74 -13.42 -5.45 -9.69
CA ALA A 74 -12.79 -4.78 -10.82
C ALA A 74 -13.23 -3.32 -10.92
N ARG A 75 -12.27 -2.43 -11.14
CA ARG A 75 -12.47 -0.97 -11.22
C ARG A 75 -11.48 -0.33 -12.18
N LEU A 76 -11.79 0.88 -12.64
CA LEU A 76 -10.81 1.73 -13.29
C LEU A 76 -9.84 2.26 -12.21
N THR A 77 -8.55 2.25 -12.53
CA THR A 77 -7.48 2.55 -11.56
C THR A 77 -7.50 4.02 -11.16
N PHE A 78 -7.65 4.92 -12.13
CA PHE A 78 -7.61 6.38 -11.96
C PHE A 78 -8.98 7.06 -12.07
N ASP A 79 -10.08 6.29 -12.06
CA ASP A 79 -11.45 6.80 -12.17
C ASP A 79 -12.45 5.83 -11.50
N ARG A 80 -12.35 5.73 -10.18
CA ARG A 80 -13.01 4.67 -9.40
C ARG A 80 -14.53 4.72 -9.44
N ASP A 81 -15.08 5.91 -9.64
CA ASP A 81 -16.53 6.14 -9.65
C ASP A 81 -17.15 5.85 -11.01
N ARG A 82 -16.36 5.88 -12.09
CA ARG A 82 -16.85 5.51 -13.41
C ARG A 82 -17.06 3.99 -13.49
N PRO A 83 -18.28 3.52 -13.81
CA PRO A 83 -18.53 2.10 -13.97
C PRO A 83 -17.83 1.55 -15.23
N LEU A 84 -17.46 0.27 -15.18
CA LEU A 84 -16.91 -0.45 -16.33
C LEU A 84 -17.95 -0.56 -17.45
N SER A 85 -17.54 -0.26 -18.68
CA SER A 85 -18.36 -0.52 -19.89
C SER A 85 -18.59 -2.01 -20.12
N ASP A 86 -19.63 -2.38 -20.86
CA ASP A 86 -19.95 -3.79 -21.15
C ASP A 86 -18.76 -4.57 -21.75
N ARG A 87 -17.94 -3.91 -22.58
CA ARG A 87 -16.73 -4.52 -23.16
C ARG A 87 -15.67 -4.79 -22.11
N GLN A 88 -15.46 -3.86 -21.18
CA GLN A 88 -14.50 -4.01 -20.09
C GLN A 88 -14.97 -5.08 -19.10
N ARG A 89 -16.26 -5.09 -18.77
CA ARG A 89 -16.88 -6.16 -17.96
C ARG A 89 -16.67 -7.54 -18.58
N HIS A 90 -16.91 -7.67 -19.89
CA HIS A 90 -16.71 -8.93 -20.59
C HIS A 90 -15.22 -9.37 -20.65
N LEU A 91 -14.28 -8.42 -20.66
CA LEU A 91 -12.85 -8.73 -20.51
C LEU A 91 -12.56 -9.29 -19.11
N VAL A 92 -13.07 -8.65 -18.05
CA VAL A 92 -12.93 -9.11 -16.66
C VAL A 92 -13.51 -10.51 -16.47
N GLU A 93 -14.71 -10.78 -17.02
CA GLU A 93 -15.34 -12.11 -16.97
C GLU A 93 -14.45 -13.20 -17.57
N LYS A 94 -13.82 -12.95 -18.73
CA LYS A 94 -12.88 -13.91 -19.34
C LYS A 94 -11.64 -14.17 -18.49
N VAL A 95 -11.14 -13.14 -17.80
CA VAL A 95 -10.03 -13.29 -16.87
C VAL A 95 -10.46 -14.15 -15.67
N VAL A 96 -11.67 -13.91 -15.15
CA VAL A 96 -12.25 -14.70 -14.05
C VAL A 96 -12.42 -16.16 -14.46
N GLU A 97 -12.91 -16.45 -15.66
CA GLU A 97 -13.03 -17.83 -16.17
C GLU A 97 -11.68 -18.56 -16.17
N VAL A 98 -10.61 -17.86 -16.58
CA VAL A 98 -9.25 -18.41 -16.60
C VAL A 98 -8.78 -18.77 -15.19
N VAL A 99 -9.04 -17.90 -14.22
CA VAL A 99 -8.67 -18.09 -12.81
C VAL A 99 -9.52 -19.18 -12.16
N ALA A 100 -10.84 -19.17 -12.33
CA ALA A 100 -11.75 -20.19 -11.82
C ALA A 100 -11.36 -21.59 -12.33
N ALA A 101 -10.94 -21.71 -13.59
CA ALA A 101 -10.45 -22.96 -14.15
C ALA A 101 -9.10 -23.44 -13.59
N ARG A 102 -8.40 -22.62 -12.80
CA ARG A 102 -7.03 -22.88 -12.30
C ARG A 102 -6.85 -22.74 -10.80
N GLU A 103 -7.81 -22.14 -10.09
CA GLU A 103 -7.73 -21.88 -8.64
C GLU A 103 -7.56 -23.16 -7.80
N HIS A 104 -7.98 -24.32 -8.34
CA HIS A 104 -7.74 -25.65 -7.75
C HIS A 104 -6.26 -26.05 -7.69
N ARG A 105 -5.38 -25.36 -8.42
CA ARG A 105 -3.93 -25.58 -8.44
C ARG A 105 -3.19 -24.76 -7.39
N LEU A 106 -3.84 -23.74 -6.83
CA LEU A 106 -3.25 -22.95 -5.77
C LEU A 106 -3.11 -23.82 -4.52
N PRO A 107 -2.06 -23.60 -3.69
CA PRO A 107 -1.89 -24.31 -2.44
C PRO A 107 -3.19 -24.33 -1.62
N ALA A 108 -3.44 -25.46 -0.95
CA ALA A 108 -4.52 -25.55 0.02
C ALA A 108 -4.30 -24.54 1.16
N GLU A 109 -5.36 -24.21 1.90
CA GLU A 109 -5.25 -23.49 3.17
C GLU A 109 -4.17 -24.12 4.05
N ALA A 110 -3.22 -23.28 4.46
CA ALA A 110 -2.20 -23.69 5.40
C ALA A 110 -2.93 -24.13 6.67
N ARG A 111 -2.57 -25.31 7.19
CA ARG A 111 -3.07 -25.71 8.51
C ARG A 111 -2.46 -24.76 9.54
N PRO A 112 -3.21 -24.35 10.57
CA PRO A 112 -2.67 -23.50 11.61
C PRO A 112 -1.58 -24.28 12.36
N ASP A 113 -0.33 -24.00 12.01
CA ASP A 113 0.81 -24.25 12.89
C ASP A 113 1.21 -22.88 13.41
N ALA A 114 0.46 -22.42 14.43
CA ALA A 114 0.57 -21.09 15.00
C ALA A 114 1.95 -20.93 15.66
N GLN A 115 2.95 -20.60 14.86
CA GLN A 115 4.25 -20.19 15.37
C GLN A 115 4.08 -18.82 16.01
N ARG A 116 4.19 -18.79 17.34
CA ARG A 116 4.13 -17.56 18.14
C ARG A 116 5.40 -16.70 18.04
N ARG A 117 6.40 -17.11 17.26
CA ARG A 117 7.68 -16.41 17.16
C ARG A 117 7.61 -15.43 16.01
N ALA A 118 8.13 -14.23 16.24
CA ALA A 118 8.32 -13.27 15.16
C ALA A 118 9.24 -13.88 14.09
N ASP A 119 8.87 -13.70 12.83
CA ASP A 119 9.53 -14.30 11.68
C ASP A 119 10.09 -13.20 10.77
N LEU A 120 11.42 -13.11 10.74
CA LEU A 120 12.14 -12.24 9.83
C LEU A 120 12.87 -13.12 8.83
N ARG A 121 12.52 -12.98 7.55
CA ARG A 121 13.10 -13.79 6.47
C ARG A 121 13.85 -12.90 5.49
N GLU A 122 15.05 -13.31 5.12
CA GLU A 122 15.78 -12.73 3.99
C GLU A 122 15.34 -13.47 2.73
N ILE A 123 14.74 -12.75 1.77
CA ILE A 123 14.24 -13.30 0.52
C ILE A 123 14.90 -12.63 -0.68
N VAL A 124 14.99 -13.37 -1.77
CA VAL A 124 15.32 -12.81 -3.09
C VAL A 124 14.08 -12.79 -3.97
N VAL A 125 13.94 -11.72 -4.74
CA VAL A 125 12.82 -11.46 -5.64
C VAL A 125 13.30 -11.27 -7.08
N ASP A 126 12.41 -11.48 -8.04
CA ASP A 126 12.71 -11.30 -9.48
C ASP A 126 12.21 -9.94 -10.02
N ARG A 127 11.37 -9.24 -9.25
CA ARG A 127 10.75 -7.97 -9.62
C ARG A 127 10.62 -7.05 -8.41
N MET A 128 10.75 -5.74 -8.64
CA MET A 128 10.55 -4.71 -7.63
C MET A 128 9.55 -3.65 -8.10
N LEU A 129 9.71 -3.16 -9.33
CA LEU A 129 8.92 -2.07 -9.89
C LEU A 129 7.65 -2.61 -10.56
N MET A 130 6.49 -2.25 -10.01
CA MET A 130 5.19 -2.74 -10.42
C MET A 130 4.44 -1.64 -11.19
N PRO A 131 4.25 -1.77 -12.52
CA PRO A 131 3.54 -0.76 -13.30
C PRO A 131 2.05 -0.72 -12.97
N GLU A 132 1.49 0.48 -12.90
CA GLU A 132 0.06 0.71 -12.66
C GLU A 132 -0.65 1.37 -13.85
N GLY A 133 0.08 1.68 -14.92
CA GLY A 133 -0.38 2.46 -16.06
C GLY A 133 0.22 3.87 -16.07
N ASP A 134 0.27 4.52 -17.23
CA ASP A 134 0.60 5.95 -17.41
C ASP A 134 1.77 6.52 -16.57
N GLY A 135 2.93 5.85 -16.61
CA GLY A 135 4.12 6.33 -15.87
C GLY A 135 3.94 6.30 -14.34
N GLN A 136 2.96 5.54 -13.84
CA GLN A 136 2.75 5.26 -12.43
C GLN A 136 3.26 3.86 -12.11
N TYR A 137 3.93 3.77 -10.97
CA TYR A 137 4.49 2.53 -10.45
C TYR A 137 4.30 2.49 -8.94
N TYR A 138 4.38 1.30 -8.37
CA TYR A 138 4.68 1.11 -6.96
C TYR A 138 5.78 0.08 -6.77
N LEU A 139 6.34 0.05 -5.58
CA LEU A 139 7.18 -1.04 -5.12
C LEU A 139 7.06 -1.23 -3.61
N ASN A 140 7.50 -2.39 -3.11
CA ASN A 140 7.61 -2.63 -1.67
C ASN A 140 9.02 -3.10 -1.34
N PRO A 141 9.81 -2.40 -0.51
CA PRO A 141 11.11 -2.90 -0.03
C PRO A 141 10.98 -4.15 0.85
N TYR A 142 9.82 -4.31 1.50
CA TYR A 142 9.49 -5.39 2.42
C TYR A 142 8.14 -6.03 2.08
N ALA A 143 7.89 -7.26 2.55
CA ALA A 143 6.55 -7.85 2.54
C ALA A 143 6.13 -8.26 3.96
N GLY A 144 4.95 -7.86 4.39
CA GLY A 144 4.58 -7.85 5.81
C GLY A 144 5.02 -6.58 6.52
N CYS A 145 4.52 -6.36 7.72
CA CYS A 145 4.79 -5.13 8.48
C CYS A 145 4.80 -5.41 9.98
N THR A 146 5.89 -5.02 10.66
CA THR A 146 6.03 -5.18 12.12
C THR A 146 5.49 -3.99 12.93
N ILE A 147 4.99 -2.94 12.26
CA ILE A 147 4.18 -1.91 12.92
C ILE A 147 2.90 -2.53 13.50
N GLY A 148 2.32 -3.50 12.79
CA GLY A 148 1.26 -4.36 13.33
C GLY A 148 -0.05 -3.65 13.66
N CYS A 149 -0.45 -2.62 12.89
CA CYS A 149 -1.74 -1.95 13.09
C CYS A 149 -2.89 -2.97 12.99
N PRO A 150 -3.67 -3.23 14.06
CA PRO A 150 -4.72 -4.26 14.02
C PRO A 150 -5.86 -3.93 13.06
N PHE A 151 -6.03 -2.64 12.75
CA PHE A 151 -7.04 -2.17 11.80
C PHE A 151 -6.62 -2.27 10.33
N CYS A 152 -5.35 -2.64 10.06
CA CYS A 152 -4.77 -2.57 8.73
C CYS A 152 -5.59 -3.39 7.72
N TYR A 153 -5.98 -2.76 6.61
CA TYR A 153 -6.84 -3.39 5.62
C TYR A 153 -6.11 -4.44 4.76
N VAL A 154 -4.77 -4.46 4.78
CA VAL A 154 -3.98 -5.41 3.98
C VAL A 154 -3.84 -6.80 4.61
N VAL A 155 -4.25 -7.00 5.88
CA VAL A 155 -3.99 -8.25 6.62
C VAL A 155 -4.40 -9.48 5.82
N GLY A 156 -5.66 -9.56 5.37
CA GLY A 156 -6.13 -10.72 4.60
C GLY A 156 -5.41 -10.90 3.26
N ARG A 157 -4.97 -9.80 2.62
CA ARG A 157 -4.20 -9.87 1.36
C ARG A 157 -2.79 -10.40 1.63
N ALA A 158 -2.13 -9.91 2.67
CA ALA A 158 -0.80 -10.34 3.08
C ALA A 158 -0.79 -11.81 3.53
N ASP A 159 -1.83 -12.24 4.24
CA ASP A 159 -1.99 -13.62 4.70
C ASP A 159 -2.19 -14.58 3.51
N LEU A 160 -3.03 -14.20 2.54
CA LEU A 160 -3.17 -14.93 1.28
C LEU A 160 -1.82 -15.03 0.54
N SER A 161 -1.08 -13.93 0.42
CA SER A 161 0.24 -13.92 -0.22
C SER A 161 1.23 -14.86 0.47
N ARG A 162 1.25 -14.89 1.80
CA ARG A 162 2.11 -15.79 2.59
C ARG A 162 1.72 -17.25 2.41
N GLN A 163 0.42 -17.54 2.45
CA GLN A 163 -0.11 -18.89 2.22
C GLN A 163 0.27 -19.40 0.83
N LEU A 164 0.14 -18.56 -0.20
CA LEU A 164 0.52 -18.91 -1.58
C LEU A 164 2.04 -19.12 -1.72
N ASP A 165 2.85 -18.44 -0.89
CA ASP A 165 4.29 -18.67 -0.76
C ASP A 165 4.64 -19.88 0.14
N GLY A 166 3.65 -20.66 0.58
CA GLY A 166 3.82 -21.87 1.39
C GLY A 166 4.28 -21.60 2.82
N GLN A 167 4.05 -20.39 3.33
CA GLN A 167 4.46 -20.00 4.68
C GLN A 167 3.41 -20.37 5.73
N PRO A 168 3.85 -20.62 6.98
CA PRO A 168 2.92 -20.80 8.08
C PRO A 168 2.17 -19.50 8.36
N GLU A 169 0.98 -19.66 8.92
CA GLU A 169 0.18 -18.57 9.46
C GLU A 169 0.92 -17.96 10.67
N ILE A 170 1.12 -16.64 10.61
CA ILE A 170 1.76 -15.86 11.66
C ILE A 170 0.92 -14.60 11.86
N GLU A 171 0.70 -14.22 13.11
CA GLU A 171 -0.05 -13.02 13.47
C GLU A 171 0.52 -11.77 12.79
N TRP A 172 -0.36 -10.92 12.24
CA TRP A 172 0.01 -9.62 11.70
C TRP A 172 0.80 -8.79 12.72
N GLY A 173 1.82 -8.06 12.27
CA GLY A 173 2.75 -7.37 13.18
C GLY A 173 3.92 -8.23 13.67
N ARG A 174 3.92 -9.54 13.38
CA ARG A 174 4.98 -10.46 13.83
C ARG A 174 5.86 -10.99 12.71
N TYR A 175 5.64 -10.63 11.45
CA TYR A 175 6.47 -11.11 10.35
C TYR A 175 6.90 -9.98 9.42
N VAL A 176 8.07 -10.16 8.81
CA VAL A 176 8.54 -9.35 7.69
C VAL A 176 9.50 -10.15 6.82
N ASP A 177 9.27 -10.11 5.52
CA ASP A 177 10.20 -10.60 4.51
C ASP A 177 11.00 -9.41 3.98
N VAL A 178 12.32 -9.54 4.03
CA VAL A 178 13.30 -8.54 3.61
C VAL A 178 13.82 -8.90 2.23
N LYS A 179 13.58 -8.03 1.24
CA LYS A 179 14.02 -8.24 -0.14
C LYS A 179 15.47 -7.82 -0.32
N ILE A 180 16.40 -8.71 0.01
CA ILE A 180 17.83 -8.36 0.11
C ILE A 180 18.50 -8.00 -1.23
N ASN A 181 17.89 -8.38 -2.36
CA ASN A 181 18.37 -8.04 -3.71
C ASN A 181 17.54 -6.92 -4.38
N ALA A 182 16.72 -6.19 -3.61
CA ALA A 182 15.78 -5.21 -4.15
C ALA A 182 16.46 -4.16 -5.04
N ALA A 183 17.56 -3.57 -4.57
CA ALA A 183 18.27 -2.53 -5.32
C ALA A 183 18.91 -3.07 -6.61
N GLU A 184 19.46 -4.29 -6.58
CA GLU A 184 20.04 -4.94 -7.76
C GLU A 184 18.98 -5.17 -8.85
N VAL A 185 17.82 -5.69 -8.45
CA VAL A 185 16.68 -5.92 -9.36
C VAL A 185 16.15 -4.59 -9.91
N LEU A 186 15.93 -3.62 -9.03
CA LEU A 186 15.40 -2.31 -9.41
C LEU A 186 16.34 -1.58 -10.39
N ALA A 187 17.65 -1.63 -10.18
CA ALA A 187 18.65 -1.01 -11.06
C ALA A 187 18.57 -1.53 -12.50
N GLU A 188 18.13 -2.77 -12.69
CA GLU A 188 17.90 -3.35 -14.02
C GLU A 188 16.50 -3.05 -14.57
N GLU A 189 15.49 -2.86 -13.72
CA GLU A 189 14.12 -2.55 -14.13
C GLU A 189 13.97 -1.09 -14.58
N VAL A 190 14.59 -0.14 -13.87
CA VAL A 190 14.55 1.30 -14.22
C VAL A 190 15.16 1.60 -15.59
N LYS A 191 16.00 0.71 -16.13
CA LYS A 191 16.54 0.80 -17.50
C LYS A 191 15.54 0.41 -18.58
N ARG A 192 14.48 -0.33 -18.21
CA ARG A 192 13.50 -0.93 -19.15
C ARG A 192 12.18 -0.17 -19.16
N TYR A 193 11.83 0.45 -18.04
CA TYR A 193 10.62 1.24 -17.90
C TYR A 193 10.91 2.72 -18.16
N PRO A 194 9.98 3.47 -18.78
CA PRO A 194 10.11 4.92 -18.84
C PRO A 194 10.04 5.50 -17.41
N PRO A 195 10.78 6.59 -17.12
CA PRO A 195 10.70 7.28 -15.84
C PRO A 195 9.26 7.70 -15.50
N GLY A 196 8.94 7.65 -14.22
CA GLY A 196 7.61 7.96 -13.71
C GLY A 196 7.56 8.06 -12.19
N ILE A 197 6.36 8.24 -11.65
CA ILE A 197 6.13 8.32 -10.20
C ILE A 197 6.11 6.91 -9.62
N VAL A 198 6.86 6.71 -8.53
CA VAL A 198 6.95 5.42 -7.84
C VAL A 198 6.47 5.54 -6.40
N ARG A 199 5.29 4.98 -6.12
CA ARG A 199 4.75 4.89 -4.76
C ARG A 199 5.50 3.81 -3.98
N MET A 200 6.17 4.21 -2.91
CA MET A 200 6.88 3.27 -2.05
C MET A 200 5.94 2.78 -0.95
N SER A 201 5.62 1.49 -1.03
CA SER A 201 4.79 0.76 -0.07
C SER A 201 3.40 1.34 0.16
N PRO A 202 2.61 1.57 -0.90
CA PRO A 202 1.31 2.25 -0.78
C PRO A 202 0.28 1.47 0.06
N ILE A 203 0.46 0.15 0.21
CA ILE A 203 -0.57 -0.75 0.78
C ILE A 203 0.00 -1.77 1.78
N LEU A 204 1.08 -2.47 1.41
CA LEU A 204 1.48 -3.71 2.10
C LEU A 204 2.32 -3.54 3.37
N THR A 205 3.11 -2.48 3.42
CA THR A 205 4.18 -2.38 4.41
C THR A 205 4.51 -0.92 4.69
N ASP A 206 5.42 -0.69 5.63
CA ASP A 206 6.06 0.60 5.82
C ASP A 206 7.54 0.47 5.41
N PRO A 207 8.05 1.36 4.54
CA PRO A 207 9.43 1.27 4.05
C PRO A 207 10.45 1.56 5.16
N TYR A 208 10.05 2.24 6.23
CA TYR A 208 10.91 2.59 7.36
C TYR A 208 10.53 1.87 8.66
N GLN A 209 9.81 0.75 8.56
CA GLN A 209 9.54 -0.13 9.71
C GLN A 209 10.85 -0.57 10.40
N PRO A 210 10.81 -1.10 11.65
CA PRO A 210 12.00 -1.39 12.45
C PRO A 210 13.13 -2.16 11.74
N ALA A 211 12.80 -3.06 10.80
CA ALA A 211 13.78 -3.81 10.01
C ALA A 211 14.74 -2.91 9.18
N GLU A 212 14.30 -1.73 8.76
CA GLU A 212 15.10 -0.79 7.96
C GLU A 212 16.36 -0.33 8.70
N SER A 213 16.31 -0.23 10.04
CA SER A 213 17.48 0.13 10.87
C SER A 213 18.69 -0.79 10.73
N ARG A 214 18.47 -2.00 10.23
CA ARG A 214 19.52 -3.01 10.01
C ARG A 214 19.80 -3.24 8.54
N TYR A 215 18.75 -3.29 7.72
CA TYR A 215 18.86 -3.76 6.35
C TYR A 215 19.04 -2.65 5.32
N HIS A 216 18.57 -1.43 5.62
CA HIS A 216 18.68 -0.27 4.74
C HIS A 216 18.17 -0.55 3.31
N ILE A 217 17.09 -1.35 3.15
CA ILE A 217 16.61 -1.72 1.81
C ILE A 217 15.96 -0.51 1.16
N THR A 218 15.20 0.27 1.93
CA THR A 218 14.59 1.51 1.44
C THR A 218 15.67 2.50 1.01
N ARG A 219 16.71 2.69 1.82
CA ARG A 219 17.86 3.52 1.42
C ARG A 219 18.48 3.06 0.10
N GLN A 220 18.80 1.77 -0.04
CA GLN A 220 19.41 1.24 -1.25
C GLN A 220 18.52 1.44 -2.49
N VAL A 221 17.20 1.30 -2.33
CA VAL A 221 16.22 1.60 -3.39
C VAL A 221 16.22 3.09 -3.75
N LEU A 222 16.27 3.99 -2.76
CA LEU A 222 16.34 5.42 -2.98
C LEU A 222 17.66 5.85 -3.65
N GLU A 223 18.77 5.18 -3.33
CA GLU A 223 20.06 5.40 -3.99
C GLU A 223 20.01 5.05 -5.49
N VAL A 224 19.26 4.01 -5.87
CA VAL A 224 19.01 3.71 -7.29
C VAL A 224 18.19 4.83 -7.93
N PHE A 225 17.13 5.31 -7.28
CA PHE A 225 16.30 6.39 -7.83
C PHE A 225 17.05 7.72 -7.96
N ALA A 226 17.95 8.04 -7.04
CA ALA A 226 18.76 9.25 -7.08
C ALA A 226 19.63 9.36 -8.35
N GLU A 227 19.93 8.24 -9.01
CA GLU A 227 20.70 8.19 -10.25
C GLU A 227 19.80 8.09 -11.51
N THR A 228 18.50 8.36 -11.37
CA THR A 228 17.51 8.24 -12.45
C THR A 228 16.50 9.39 -12.43
N ASP A 229 15.63 9.45 -13.45
CA ASP A 229 14.51 10.41 -13.51
C ASP A 229 13.22 9.90 -12.84
N PHE A 230 13.23 8.70 -12.24
CA PHE A 230 12.10 8.20 -11.47
C PHE A 230 11.89 9.05 -10.22
N ILE A 231 10.63 9.21 -9.85
CA ILE A 231 10.22 10.10 -8.77
C ILE A 231 9.69 9.25 -7.61
N PRO A 232 10.50 8.98 -6.57
CA PRO A 232 10.01 8.24 -5.41
C PRO A 232 9.02 9.09 -4.62
N VAL A 233 7.89 8.48 -4.26
CA VAL A 233 6.90 9.04 -3.33
C VAL A 233 6.73 8.07 -2.17
N VAL A 234 7.26 8.48 -1.02
CA VAL A 234 7.31 7.64 0.17
C VAL A 234 6.20 8.02 1.13
N LEU A 235 5.43 7.03 1.59
CA LEU A 235 4.51 7.19 2.72
C LEU A 235 5.03 6.35 3.90
N THR A 236 5.14 6.95 5.07
CA THR A 236 5.64 6.25 6.27
C THR A 236 4.95 6.71 7.56
N ARG A 237 5.13 5.92 8.63
CA ARG A 237 4.78 6.21 10.02
C ARG A 237 6.00 6.38 10.92
N ALA A 238 7.20 6.45 10.33
CA ALA A 238 8.46 6.45 11.07
C ALA A 238 9.32 7.69 10.75
N PRO A 239 9.86 8.41 11.75
CA PRO A 239 10.80 9.50 11.55
C PRO A 239 12.16 9.04 11.00
N ARG A 240 12.42 7.73 10.92
CA ARG A 240 13.66 7.15 10.37
C ARG A 240 13.98 7.60 8.95
N ILE A 241 12.97 8.01 8.17
CA ILE A 241 13.18 8.63 6.85
C ILE A 241 14.18 9.80 6.87
N LEU A 242 14.37 10.43 8.03
CA LEU A 242 15.36 11.49 8.20
C LEU A 242 16.80 11.02 7.99
N ASP A 243 17.10 9.74 8.23
CA ASP A 243 18.42 9.13 8.00
C ASP A 243 18.79 9.15 6.50
N ASP A 244 17.79 9.27 5.61
CA ASP A 244 17.93 9.21 4.16
C ASP A 244 17.64 10.57 3.47
N LEU A 245 17.58 11.68 4.22
CA LEU A 245 17.45 13.03 3.62
C LEU A 245 18.57 13.33 2.63
N ASP A 246 19.79 12.86 2.91
CA ASP A 246 20.94 13.04 2.03
C ASP A 246 20.77 12.36 0.67
N VAL A 247 20.02 11.26 0.61
CA VAL A 247 19.70 10.55 -0.64
C VAL A 247 18.48 11.16 -1.32
N LEU A 248 17.40 11.39 -0.56
CA LEU A 248 16.14 11.95 -1.07
C LEU A 248 16.32 13.31 -1.74
N THR A 249 17.20 14.15 -1.21
CA THR A 249 17.49 15.49 -1.77
C THR A 249 18.35 15.45 -3.05
N ARG A 250 18.95 14.31 -3.39
CA ARG A 250 19.64 14.12 -4.68
C ARG A 250 18.70 13.70 -5.80
N CYS A 251 17.56 13.10 -5.47
CA CYS A 251 16.53 12.79 -6.46
C CYS A 251 16.07 14.10 -7.13
N ARG A 252 15.84 14.07 -8.44
CA ARG A 252 15.34 15.23 -9.20
C ARG A 252 14.10 15.84 -8.52
N VAL A 253 13.22 14.97 -8.07
CA VAL A 253 12.04 15.25 -7.26
C VAL A 253 11.83 14.05 -6.33
N ALA A 254 11.43 14.28 -5.09
CA ALA A 254 10.94 13.23 -4.20
C ALA A 254 9.73 13.72 -3.40
N GLY A 255 8.73 12.84 -3.28
CA GLY A 255 7.56 13.03 -2.43
C GLY A 255 7.74 12.31 -1.09
N VAL A 256 7.37 12.96 0.01
CA VAL A 256 7.43 12.36 1.35
C VAL A 256 6.15 12.67 2.11
N GLY A 257 5.47 11.63 2.57
CA GLY A 257 4.27 11.77 3.36
C GLY A 257 4.31 10.97 4.64
N PHE A 258 3.58 11.46 5.61
CA PHE A 258 3.41 10.81 6.90
C PHE A 258 1.96 10.42 7.13
N SER A 259 1.74 9.17 7.51
CA SER A 259 0.46 8.75 8.09
C SER A 259 0.42 9.12 9.57
N ILE A 260 -0.46 10.05 9.91
CA ILE A 260 -0.69 10.53 11.28
C ILE A 260 -2.21 10.47 11.55
N PRO A 261 -2.74 9.31 11.96
CA PRO A 261 -4.18 9.09 12.19
C PRO A 261 -4.81 9.90 13.33
N THR A 262 -3.98 10.41 14.25
CA THR A 262 -4.37 11.14 15.46
C THR A 262 -3.21 12.01 15.92
N ASP A 263 -3.49 13.12 16.58
CA ASP A 263 -2.50 13.96 17.26
C ASP A 263 -2.20 13.51 18.71
N ASP A 264 -2.82 12.42 19.17
CA ASP A 264 -2.69 11.86 20.52
C ASP A 264 -1.87 10.55 20.52
N ASP A 265 -0.69 10.57 21.12
CA ASP A 265 0.17 9.38 21.21
C ASP A 265 -0.43 8.25 22.07
N GLY A 266 -1.31 8.59 23.03
CA GLY A 266 -2.07 7.61 23.80
C GLY A 266 -3.03 6.81 22.92
N VAL A 267 -3.75 7.48 22.02
CA VAL A 267 -4.61 6.84 21.01
C VAL A 267 -3.75 6.03 20.04
N ARG A 268 -2.66 6.60 19.53
CA ARG A 268 -1.72 5.91 18.65
C ARG A 268 -1.21 4.60 19.24
N LYS A 269 -0.87 4.53 20.54
CA LYS A 269 -0.44 3.26 21.21
C LYS A 269 -1.45 2.13 21.08
N LEU A 270 -2.74 2.45 21.05
CA LEU A 270 -3.82 1.46 21.03
C LEU A 270 -4.10 0.94 19.61
N PHE A 271 -3.88 1.78 18.59
CA PHE A 271 -4.21 1.47 17.20
C PHE A 271 -2.97 1.13 16.34
N GLU A 272 -1.82 1.71 16.64
CA GLU A 272 -0.54 1.54 15.92
C GLU A 272 0.60 1.22 16.91
N PRO A 273 0.60 0.03 17.53
CA PRO A 273 1.48 -0.28 18.65
C PRO A 273 2.96 -0.29 18.30
N GLY A 274 3.32 -0.67 17.06
CA GLY A 274 4.70 -0.68 16.56
C GLY A 274 5.10 0.57 15.77
N ALA A 275 4.26 1.59 15.69
CA ALA A 275 4.59 2.85 15.01
C ALA A 275 5.26 3.83 16.00
N ASP A 276 6.09 4.70 15.45
CA ASP A 276 6.84 5.71 16.23
C ASP A 276 5.90 6.79 16.80
N PRO A 277 6.33 7.53 17.84
CA PRO A 277 5.50 8.55 18.50
C PRO A 277 4.98 9.62 17.55
N VAL A 278 3.76 10.10 17.81
CA VAL A 278 3.08 11.06 16.93
C VAL A 278 3.87 12.36 16.74
N ASP A 279 4.39 12.95 17.82
CA ASP A 279 5.15 14.21 17.74
C ASP A 279 6.45 14.06 16.93
N GLU A 280 7.13 12.91 17.02
CA GLU A 280 8.33 12.65 16.21
C GLU A 280 8.00 12.59 14.71
N ARG A 281 6.80 12.12 14.33
CA ARG A 281 6.34 12.15 12.93
C ARG A 281 6.09 13.57 12.45
N PHE A 282 5.46 14.42 13.27
CA PHE A 282 5.28 15.84 12.93
C PHE A 282 6.62 16.56 12.78
N GLU A 283 7.58 16.31 13.68
CA GLU A 283 8.92 16.87 13.58
C GLU A 283 9.66 16.39 12.33
N ALA A 284 9.54 15.11 11.99
CA ALA A 284 10.16 14.56 10.79
C ALA A 284 9.53 15.13 9.50
N LEU A 285 8.20 15.29 9.48
CA LEU A 285 7.49 15.96 8.39
C LEU A 285 8.01 17.39 8.18
N ALA A 286 8.15 18.18 9.25
CA ALA A 286 8.68 19.54 9.18
C ALA A 286 10.11 19.56 8.63
N LYS A 287 11.00 18.66 9.10
CA LYS A 287 12.38 18.55 8.59
C LYS A 287 12.44 18.13 7.13
N CYS A 288 11.58 17.22 6.68
CA CYS A 288 11.47 16.86 5.27
C CYS A 288 11.02 18.05 4.41
N HIS A 289 10.07 18.85 4.91
CA HIS A 289 9.64 20.08 4.24
C HIS A 289 10.78 21.11 4.17
N GLU A 290 11.49 21.35 5.27
CA GLU A 290 12.64 22.27 5.34
C GLU A 290 13.78 21.85 4.42
N ALA A 291 13.96 20.55 4.20
CA ALA A 291 14.91 20.00 3.22
C ALA A 291 14.47 20.17 1.75
N GLY A 292 13.30 20.77 1.49
CA GLY A 292 12.79 21.08 0.15
C GLY A 292 12.02 19.94 -0.53
N LEU A 293 11.68 18.87 0.19
CA LEU A 293 10.95 17.73 -0.37
C LEU A 293 9.47 18.07 -0.63
N ARG A 294 8.82 17.32 -1.54
CA ARG A 294 7.38 17.48 -1.82
C ARG A 294 6.57 16.76 -0.74
N THR A 295 6.16 17.47 0.29
CA THR A 295 5.54 16.86 1.48
C THR A 295 4.02 16.77 1.44
N PHE A 296 3.45 15.69 1.99
CA PHE A 296 1.99 15.48 2.10
C PHE A 296 1.59 14.81 3.41
N GLY A 297 0.33 14.95 3.81
CA GLY A 297 -0.23 14.39 5.04
C GLY A 297 -1.25 13.30 4.79
N VAL A 298 -1.34 12.30 5.68
CA VAL A 298 -2.39 11.28 5.63
C VAL A 298 -3.00 11.10 7.02
N VAL A 299 -4.22 11.58 7.18
CA VAL A 299 -5.07 11.38 8.36
C VAL A 299 -6.03 10.23 8.05
N GLN A 300 -5.49 9.01 8.05
CA GLN A 300 -6.26 7.79 7.79
C GLN A 300 -5.74 6.61 8.62
N PRO A 301 -6.64 5.90 9.32
CA PRO A 301 -8.05 6.27 9.56
C PRO A 301 -8.14 7.48 10.50
N MET A 302 -9.21 8.28 10.43
CA MET A 302 -9.48 9.25 11.49
C MET A 302 -9.71 8.52 12.83
N LEU A 303 -8.86 8.80 13.81
CA LEU A 303 -8.97 8.32 15.19
C LEU A 303 -9.29 9.49 16.12
N PRO A 304 -9.66 9.27 17.40
CA PRO A 304 -9.86 10.36 18.36
C PRO A 304 -8.67 11.32 18.38
N MET A 305 -8.93 12.60 18.19
CA MET A 305 -7.92 13.64 18.02
C MET A 305 -8.50 15.02 18.33
N ASN A 306 -7.64 16.04 18.34
CA ASN A 306 -8.03 17.43 18.21
C ASN A 306 -7.76 17.91 16.76
N PRO A 307 -8.79 18.09 15.92
CA PRO A 307 -8.61 18.50 14.52
C PRO A 307 -7.85 19.82 14.35
N ALA A 308 -8.06 20.80 15.23
CA ALA A 308 -7.35 22.07 15.15
C ALA A 308 -5.84 21.91 15.40
N SER A 309 -5.46 21.10 16.39
CA SER A 309 -4.07 20.76 16.69
C SER A 309 -3.42 19.96 15.56
N MET A 310 -4.14 18.99 14.98
CA MET A 310 -3.70 18.24 13.80
C MET A 310 -3.36 19.19 12.64
N VAL A 311 -4.27 20.12 12.33
CA VAL A 311 -4.10 21.09 11.25
C VAL A 311 -2.95 22.05 11.53
N GLU A 312 -2.81 22.56 12.75
CA GLU A 312 -1.72 23.47 13.14
C GLU A 312 -0.34 22.80 13.00
N LYS A 313 -0.23 21.53 13.45
CA LYS A 313 1.04 20.78 13.41
C LYS A 313 1.41 20.29 12.01
N MET A 314 0.43 20.02 11.15
CA MET A 314 0.67 19.41 9.83
C MET A 314 0.59 20.42 8.68
N GLY A 315 -0.44 21.27 8.69
CA GLY A 315 -0.83 22.14 7.58
C GLY A 315 0.29 23.00 6.99
N PRO A 316 1.13 23.67 7.81
CA PRO A 316 2.24 24.50 7.32
C PRO A 316 3.28 23.73 6.50
N TYR A 317 3.35 22.41 6.64
CA TYR A 317 4.42 21.58 6.10
C TYR A 317 3.97 20.66 4.98
N ILE A 318 2.74 20.74 4.48
CA ILE A 318 2.22 19.82 3.46
C ILE A 318 1.57 20.54 2.29
N ARG A 319 1.57 19.89 1.13
CA ARG A 319 0.96 20.38 -0.11
C ARG A 319 -0.44 19.86 -0.35
N ALA A 320 -0.73 18.68 0.19
CA ALA A 320 -2.04 18.06 0.15
C ALA A 320 -2.20 17.12 1.33
N VAL A 321 -3.45 16.82 1.68
CA VAL A 321 -3.80 15.89 2.75
C VAL A 321 -4.80 14.85 2.26
N ARG A 322 -4.63 13.60 2.67
CA ARG A 322 -5.71 12.59 2.62
C ARG A 322 -6.38 12.50 3.97
N ILE A 323 -7.70 12.57 3.98
CA ILE A 323 -8.53 12.37 5.17
C ILE A 323 -9.48 11.24 4.84
N ASP A 324 -9.54 10.22 5.68
CA ASP A 324 -10.45 9.11 5.46
C ASP A 324 -10.80 8.41 6.78
N ARG A 325 -11.97 7.79 6.82
CA ARG A 325 -12.54 7.15 8.01
C ARG A 325 -11.98 5.74 8.23
N MET A 326 -12.30 5.17 9.40
CA MET A 326 -12.07 3.75 9.63
C MET A 326 -13.05 2.93 8.78
N HIS A 327 -12.51 2.03 7.97
CA HIS A 327 -13.30 1.09 7.17
C HIS A 327 -13.58 -0.21 7.94
N GLU A 328 -14.48 -1.04 7.44
CA GLU A 328 -14.78 -2.37 8.00
C GLU A 328 -15.09 -2.30 9.52
N MET A 329 -15.97 -1.37 9.91
CA MET A 329 -16.28 -1.12 11.32
C MET A 329 -16.77 -2.36 12.07
N GLU A 330 -17.42 -3.32 11.41
CA GLU A 330 -17.76 -4.61 12.03
C GLU A 330 -16.52 -5.36 12.55
N ARG A 331 -15.41 -5.35 11.80
CA ARG A 331 -14.13 -5.92 12.21
C ARG A 331 -13.43 -5.07 13.27
N ASN A 332 -13.51 -3.75 13.12
CA ASN A 332 -12.68 -2.82 13.88
C ASN A 332 -13.35 -2.32 15.18
N HIS A 333 -14.67 -2.46 15.35
CA HIS A 333 -15.39 -2.04 16.55
C HIS A 333 -14.84 -2.66 17.85
N PRO A 334 -14.44 -3.94 17.91
CA PRO A 334 -13.79 -4.49 19.11
C PRO A 334 -12.48 -3.79 19.49
N LEU A 335 -11.78 -3.15 18.55
CA LEU A 335 -10.58 -2.36 18.83
C LEU A 335 -10.94 -1.11 19.64
N TYR A 336 -11.99 -0.38 19.23
CA TYR A 336 -12.51 0.79 19.96
C TYR A 336 -13.04 0.40 21.35
N GLN A 337 -13.73 -0.73 21.47
CA GLN A 337 -14.21 -1.24 22.78
C GLN A 337 -13.07 -1.52 23.75
N ARG A 338 -12.02 -2.23 23.30
CA ARG A 338 -10.84 -2.49 24.14
C ARG A 338 -10.09 -1.22 24.52
N ALA A 339 -10.18 -0.19 23.69
CA ALA A 339 -9.60 1.12 23.93
C ALA A 339 -10.50 2.04 24.79
N SER A 340 -11.75 1.64 25.09
CA SER A 340 -12.77 2.50 25.72
C SER A 340 -13.04 3.80 24.93
N LEU A 341 -13.08 3.68 23.60
CA LEU A 341 -13.27 4.77 22.64
C LEU A 341 -14.48 4.54 21.73
N GLU A 342 -15.51 3.83 22.20
CA GLU A 342 -16.69 3.48 21.39
C GLU A 342 -17.46 4.68 20.85
N SER A 343 -17.39 5.84 21.52
CA SER A 343 -17.98 7.08 21.02
C SER A 343 -17.31 7.63 19.76
N ALA A 344 -16.19 7.04 19.34
CA ALA A 344 -15.48 7.36 18.11
C ALA A 344 -15.56 6.23 17.07
N ALA A 345 -16.50 5.29 17.26
CA ALA A 345 -16.73 4.16 16.39
C ALA A 345 -18.03 4.30 15.57
N ASP A 346 -18.50 5.53 15.35
CA ASP A 346 -19.74 5.81 14.61
C ASP A 346 -19.56 6.87 13.52
N THR A 347 -20.55 6.94 12.64
CA THR A 347 -20.58 7.88 11.51
C THR A 347 -20.56 9.34 11.97
N ASP A 348 -21.21 9.65 13.09
CA ASP A 348 -21.27 11.03 13.60
C ASP A 348 -19.88 11.54 14.01
N PHE A 349 -19.05 10.70 14.63
CA PHE A 349 -17.66 11.03 14.91
C PHE A 349 -16.88 11.30 13.62
N PHE A 350 -16.97 10.39 12.63
CA PHE A 350 -16.22 10.54 11.38
C PHE A 350 -16.64 11.79 10.62
N ASP A 351 -17.94 12.01 10.43
CA ASP A 351 -18.46 13.13 9.64
C ASP A 351 -18.12 14.49 10.28
N ARG A 352 -18.19 14.59 11.62
CA ARG A 352 -17.77 15.82 12.33
C ARG A 352 -16.26 16.06 12.22
N THR A 353 -15.46 15.02 12.47
CA THR A 353 -13.99 15.11 12.44
C THR A 353 -13.52 15.47 11.02
N GLU A 354 -14.10 14.84 10.00
CA GLU A 354 -13.85 15.13 8.60
C GLU A 354 -14.17 16.59 8.28
N ALA A 355 -15.37 17.08 8.63
CA ALA A 355 -15.76 18.46 8.38
C ALA A 355 -14.80 19.48 9.03
N GLU A 356 -14.36 19.23 10.26
CA GLU A 356 -13.41 20.09 10.96
C GLU A 356 -12.01 20.07 10.34
N LEU A 357 -11.49 18.89 9.98
CA LEU A 357 -10.20 18.74 9.30
C LEU A 357 -10.23 19.41 7.92
N LEU A 358 -11.29 19.17 7.13
CA LEU A 358 -11.48 19.77 5.81
C LEU A 358 -11.43 21.30 5.88
N ALA A 359 -12.23 21.89 6.78
CA ALA A 359 -12.25 23.33 6.98
C ALA A 359 -10.88 23.87 7.44
N GLY A 360 -10.22 23.17 8.36
CA GLY A 360 -8.92 23.57 8.89
C GLY A 360 -7.81 23.55 7.83
N PHE A 361 -7.66 22.45 7.09
CA PHE A 361 -6.67 22.35 6.01
C PHE A 361 -6.96 23.31 4.86
N GLN A 362 -8.24 23.49 4.49
CA GLN A 362 -8.62 24.47 3.48
C GLN A 362 -8.22 25.90 3.91
N SER A 363 -8.35 26.25 5.19
CA SER A 363 -7.91 27.57 5.69
C SER A 363 -6.39 27.78 5.62
N HIS A 364 -5.61 26.70 5.60
CA HIS A 364 -4.16 26.71 5.36
C HIS A 364 -3.79 26.63 3.88
N GLY A 365 -4.77 26.61 2.96
CA GLY A 365 -4.54 26.46 1.53
C GLY A 365 -4.10 25.05 1.12
N VAL A 366 -4.33 24.05 1.97
CA VAL A 366 -3.99 22.64 1.72
C VAL A 366 -5.20 21.92 1.13
N PRO A 367 -5.18 21.52 -0.15
CA PRO A 367 -6.25 20.72 -0.75
C PRO A 367 -6.30 19.29 -0.19
N THR A 368 -7.49 18.71 -0.22
CA THR A 368 -7.69 17.28 0.03
C THR A 368 -7.50 16.46 -1.22
N HIS A 369 -6.87 15.30 -1.07
CA HIS A 369 -6.47 14.48 -2.20
C HIS A 369 -6.59 12.98 -1.88
N GLU A 370 -7.09 12.18 -2.83
CA GLU A 370 -7.30 10.74 -2.64
C GLU A 370 -5.99 9.92 -2.72
N LEU A 371 -4.86 10.52 -3.09
CA LEU A 371 -3.54 9.88 -3.25
C LEU A 371 -3.46 8.74 -4.29
N ASP A 372 -4.53 8.52 -5.05
CA ASP A 372 -4.55 7.60 -6.17
C ASP A 372 -3.87 8.22 -7.41
N ASP A 373 -3.98 9.54 -7.61
CA ASP A 373 -3.23 10.31 -8.62
C ASP A 373 -2.33 11.35 -7.94
N LEU A 374 -1.04 11.08 -7.84
CA LEU A 374 -0.13 11.97 -7.10
C LEU A 374 0.19 13.29 -7.82
N SER A 375 -0.45 13.58 -8.95
CA SER A 375 -0.30 14.82 -9.72
C SER A 375 -0.42 16.08 -8.86
N ASP A 376 -1.38 16.15 -7.93
CA ASP A 376 -1.56 17.33 -7.06
C ASP A 376 -0.43 17.50 -6.02
N ILE A 377 0.17 16.40 -5.55
CA ILE A 377 1.28 16.45 -4.58
C ILE A 377 2.59 16.80 -5.27
N MET A 378 2.76 16.21 -6.46
CA MET A 378 3.95 16.41 -7.23
C MET A 378 3.90 17.80 -7.87
N GLY A 379 2.83 18.14 -8.57
CA GLY A 379 2.83 19.24 -9.53
C GLY A 379 3.68 18.89 -10.75
N ASP A 380 3.59 19.75 -11.78
CA ASP A 380 4.28 19.60 -13.07
C ASP A 380 5.81 19.38 -12.95
#